data_AF-A0A9D8IT00-F1
#
_entry.id   AF-A0A9D8IT00-F1
#
_cell.length_a   1.000
_cell.length_b   1.000
_cell.length_c   1.000
_cell.angle_alpha   90.00
_cell.angle_beta   90.00
_cell.angle_gamma   90.00
#
_symmetry.space_group_name_H-M   'P 1'
#
loop_
_entity.id
_entity.type
_entity.pdbx_description
1 polymer ?
#
loop_
_entity_poly.entity_id
_entity_poly.type
_entity_poly.pdbx_seq_one_letter_code
_entity_poly.pdbx_strand_id
1 'polypeptide(L)'
;MLLDSAASIDLVSDASTGSDLAFVASAQTDTGTAVTGYANQGASNGSTAVTMVAAPSAGQYRRLIYASVRNAGTVARVARVRYVAASTRVVRDVGLGPGEALEYTGRGWRVLDASGREKIVTPEDALTVGDAPVFFKSGTAAEAAGNWYGLLKDGGFPAAWAPGTPGLNGAAVSAPFTGCLTLANPATERRLTYAAVTSSVAAQVLLFDLLWYNTGVNIATLTEQGITSPTLPARDINGGTVGEGCMIGIYFTTASTQATAVATTTIRYTNSAGTPNRTATLVAVAGNQIPATPVIGTVVWFRLQSDDTGVRSIQGITLVTAQTGGAISVFIARPIVAMPCPVAHIPNTPYVNPAGIRLYASSALFLAYCATATTALAVSGTLATSPV
;
A
#
# COMPACT_ATOMS: atom_id res chain seq x y z
N MET A 1 28.33 -27.57 8.70
CA MET A 1 28.61 -27.29 10.13
C MET A 1 29.72 -28.22 10.58
N LEU A 2 30.79 -27.68 11.18
CA LEU A 2 31.98 -28.44 11.59
C LEU A 2 32.08 -28.44 13.14
N LEU A 3 32.47 -29.59 13.70
CA LEU A 3 32.60 -29.85 15.12
C LEU A 3 34.04 -30.28 15.40
N ASP A 4 34.66 -29.69 16.42
CA ASP A 4 35.91 -30.17 17.01
C ASP A 4 35.60 -31.01 18.26
N SER A 5 36.64 -31.48 18.96
CA SER A 5 36.46 -32.36 20.13
C SER A 5 35.75 -31.73 21.33
N ALA A 6 35.43 -30.44 21.31
CA ALA A 6 34.68 -29.76 22.35
C ALA A 6 33.25 -29.39 21.92
N ALA A 7 32.85 -29.71 20.67
CA ALA A 7 31.60 -29.24 20.10
C ALA A 7 30.59 -30.36 19.80
N SER A 8 29.33 -30.17 20.18
CA SER A 8 28.19 -31.05 19.86
C SER A 8 27.02 -30.29 19.22
N ILE A 9 26.08 -31.03 18.63
CA ILE A 9 24.78 -30.51 18.19
C ILE A 9 23.68 -31.16 19.03
N ASP A 10 22.91 -30.33 19.70
CA ASP A 10 21.81 -30.75 20.56
C ASP A 10 20.46 -30.28 20.00
N LEU A 11 19.42 -31.07 20.28
CA LEU A 11 18.01 -30.71 20.11
C LEU A 11 17.36 -30.47 21.48
N VAL A 12 16.56 -29.42 21.56
CA VAL A 12 15.70 -29.12 22.71
C VAL A 12 14.29 -28.84 22.18
N SER A 13 13.25 -29.39 22.82
CA SER A 13 11.87 -29.01 22.57
C SER A 13 11.31 -28.10 23.68
N ASP A 14 10.10 -27.59 23.48
CA ASP A 14 9.28 -27.02 24.53
C ASP A 14 8.82 -28.08 25.54
N ALA A 15 8.27 -27.64 26.69
CA ALA A 15 7.89 -28.55 27.77
C ALA A 15 6.78 -29.53 27.33
N SER A 16 6.98 -30.81 27.61
CA SER A 16 6.04 -31.88 27.28
C SER A 16 6.19 -33.07 28.23
N THR A 17 5.26 -34.03 28.13
CA THR A 17 5.36 -35.33 28.79
C THR A 17 5.65 -36.41 27.74
N GLY A 18 6.91 -36.84 27.62
CA GLY A 18 7.33 -37.93 26.73
C GLY A 18 8.08 -37.45 25.47
N SER A 19 8.34 -38.40 24.56
CA SER A 19 9.08 -38.11 23.32
C SER A 19 8.26 -37.26 22.34
N ASP A 20 8.76 -36.09 21.93
CA ASP A 20 8.00 -35.15 21.06
C ASP A 20 8.47 -35.14 19.61
N LEU A 21 9.74 -34.78 19.40
CA LEU A 21 10.33 -34.60 18.08
C LEU A 21 11.30 -35.74 17.82
N ALA A 22 11.01 -36.56 16.82
CA ALA A 22 11.91 -37.60 16.35
C ALA A 22 13.02 -36.98 15.52
N PHE A 23 14.26 -37.41 15.69
CA PHE A 23 15.38 -36.95 14.89
C PHE A 23 16.21 -38.09 14.32
N VAL A 24 16.83 -37.80 13.18
CA VAL A 24 17.90 -38.59 12.57
C VAL A 24 19.02 -37.62 12.21
N ALA A 25 20.27 -37.99 12.50
CA ALA A 25 21.44 -37.20 12.17
C ALA A 25 22.56 -38.08 11.62
N SER A 26 23.17 -37.63 10.52
CA SER A 26 24.29 -38.28 9.85
C SER A 26 25.43 -37.28 9.65
N ALA A 27 26.62 -37.69 10.04
CA ALA A 27 27.83 -36.88 9.96
C ALA A 27 29.00 -37.70 9.42
N GLN A 28 30.06 -37.02 9.00
CA GLN A 28 31.33 -37.64 8.65
C GLN A 28 32.37 -37.23 9.69
N THR A 29 33.15 -38.18 10.16
CA THR A 29 34.29 -37.94 11.05
C THR A 29 35.57 -38.06 10.24
N ASP A 30 36.38 -37.01 10.26
CA ASP A 30 37.70 -36.96 9.64
C ASP A 30 38.77 -37.08 10.74
N THR A 31 39.70 -38.01 10.53
CA THR A 31 40.82 -38.30 11.42
C THR A 31 42.16 -37.77 10.90
N GLY A 32 42.15 -37.06 9.76
CA GLY A 32 43.33 -36.63 9.01
C GLY A 32 43.85 -37.69 8.03
N THR A 33 43.62 -38.98 8.30
CA THR A 33 44.05 -40.11 7.45
C THR A 33 42.91 -40.96 6.91
N ALA A 34 41.70 -40.84 7.48
CA ALA A 34 40.51 -41.57 7.07
C ALA A 34 39.24 -40.78 7.38
N VAL A 35 38.20 -41.01 6.57
CA VAL A 35 36.85 -40.47 6.77
C VAL A 35 35.91 -41.63 7.10
N THR A 36 35.24 -41.56 8.25
CA THR A 36 34.27 -42.56 8.72
C THR A 36 32.88 -41.96 8.89
N GLY A 37 31.84 -42.80 8.73
CA GLY A 37 30.46 -42.38 8.95
C GLY A 37 30.11 -42.29 10.44
N TYR A 38 29.24 -41.34 10.79
CA TYR A 38 28.55 -41.24 12.07
C TYR A 38 27.05 -41.17 11.79
N ALA A 39 26.25 -41.93 12.53
CA ALA A 39 24.80 -41.87 12.48
C ALA A 39 24.24 -41.95 13.90
N ASN A 40 23.18 -41.18 14.16
CA ASN A 40 22.44 -41.20 15.41
C ASN A 40 20.96 -40.91 15.13
N GLN A 41 20.09 -41.48 15.95
CA GLN A 41 18.65 -41.31 15.85
C GLN A 41 18.01 -41.41 17.24
N GLY A 42 16.92 -40.70 17.45
CA GLY A 42 16.25 -40.67 18.74
C GLY A 42 15.08 -39.73 18.73
N ALA A 43 14.66 -39.30 19.92
CA ALA A 43 13.63 -38.28 20.07
C ALA A 43 14.00 -37.31 21.19
N SER A 44 13.56 -36.07 21.07
CA SER A 44 13.55 -35.10 22.18
C SER A 44 12.54 -35.54 23.25
N ASN A 45 12.82 -35.21 24.51
CA ASN A 45 11.96 -35.49 25.66
C ASN A 45 11.74 -34.17 26.44
N GLY A 46 10.87 -33.32 25.91
CA GLY A 46 10.59 -32.00 26.44
C GLY A 46 11.80 -31.06 26.44
N SER A 47 11.89 -30.23 27.49
CA SER A 47 12.93 -29.19 27.63
C SER A 47 14.34 -29.73 27.91
N THR A 48 14.50 -31.04 28.06
CA THR A 48 15.81 -31.67 28.25
C THR A 48 16.55 -31.75 26.94
N ALA A 49 17.80 -31.30 26.93
CA ALA A 49 18.67 -31.39 25.76
C ALA A 49 19.00 -32.83 25.39
N VAL A 50 18.84 -33.17 24.11
CA VAL A 50 19.23 -34.45 23.55
C VAL A 50 20.29 -34.23 22.49
N THR A 51 21.44 -34.88 22.65
CA THR A 51 22.56 -34.76 21.71
C THR A 51 22.26 -35.54 20.43
N MET A 52 22.11 -34.81 19.32
CA MET A 52 21.94 -35.39 17.98
C MET A 52 23.28 -35.82 17.41
N VAL A 53 24.30 -34.98 17.56
CA VAL A 53 25.67 -35.26 17.08
C VAL A 53 26.65 -34.98 18.19
N ALA A 54 27.25 -36.04 18.74
CA ALA A 54 28.25 -35.95 19.79
C ALA A 54 29.57 -35.33 19.26
N ALA A 55 30.37 -34.80 20.18
CA ALA A 55 31.72 -34.34 19.87
C ALA A 55 32.60 -35.51 19.36
N PRO A 56 33.47 -35.27 18.36
CA PRO A 56 34.50 -36.23 17.98
C PRO A 56 35.60 -36.36 19.04
N SER A 57 36.44 -37.38 18.93
CA SER A 57 37.61 -37.52 19.81
C SER A 57 38.64 -36.43 19.53
N ALA A 58 39.56 -36.19 20.47
CA ALA A 58 40.66 -35.25 20.28
C ALA A 58 41.44 -35.57 18.99
N GLY A 59 41.77 -34.53 18.21
CA GLY A 59 42.46 -34.66 16.92
C GLY A 59 41.57 -35.06 15.74
N GLN A 60 40.25 -35.12 15.92
CA GLN A 60 39.29 -35.43 14.87
C GLN A 60 38.32 -34.27 14.65
N TYR A 61 37.79 -34.15 13.42
CA TYR A 61 36.72 -33.21 13.08
C TYR A 61 35.47 -33.95 12.64
N ARG A 62 34.30 -33.43 12.98
CA ARG A 62 33.02 -34.00 12.53
C ARG A 62 32.21 -32.98 11.74
N ARG A 63 31.82 -33.35 10.53
CA ARG A 63 30.99 -32.52 9.65
C ARG A 63 29.58 -33.08 9.59
N LEU A 64 28.60 -32.27 9.99
CA LEU A 64 27.19 -32.60 9.78
C LEU A 64 26.90 -32.63 8.27
N ILE A 65 26.34 -33.74 7.79
CA ILE A 65 25.93 -33.94 6.40
C ILE A 65 24.42 -33.85 6.27
N TYR A 66 23.70 -34.54 7.16
CA TYR A 66 22.25 -34.56 7.17
C TYR A 66 21.72 -34.55 8.59
N ALA A 67 20.65 -33.80 8.83
CA ALA A 67 19.83 -33.95 10.02
C ALA A 67 18.37 -33.74 9.65
N SER A 68 17.47 -34.45 10.30
CA SER A 68 16.03 -34.22 10.21
C SER A 68 15.44 -34.30 11.60
N VAL A 69 14.59 -33.34 11.93
CA VAL A 69 13.81 -33.28 13.17
C VAL A 69 12.36 -33.18 12.76
N ARG A 70 11.58 -34.23 13.00
CA ARG A 70 10.18 -34.33 12.60
C ARG A 70 9.28 -34.30 13.82
N ASN A 71 8.21 -33.51 13.74
CA ASN A 71 7.13 -33.61 14.71
C ASN A 71 6.23 -34.80 14.33
N ALA A 72 6.42 -35.92 15.01
CA ALA A 72 5.60 -37.12 14.84
C ALA A 72 4.33 -37.09 15.70
N GLY A 73 4.18 -36.08 16.55
CA GLY A 73 3.03 -35.89 17.43
C GLY A 73 1.85 -35.19 16.75
N THR A 74 0.79 -34.99 17.52
CA THR A 74 -0.46 -34.35 17.09
C THR A 74 -0.57 -32.88 17.51
N VAL A 75 0.44 -32.36 18.20
CA VAL A 75 0.47 -30.98 18.72
C VAL A 75 1.71 -30.27 18.21
N ALA A 76 1.60 -28.98 17.89
CA ALA A 76 2.75 -28.17 17.51
C ALA A 76 3.80 -28.14 18.62
N ARG A 77 5.07 -28.14 18.22
CA ARG A 77 6.25 -28.17 19.10
C ARG A 77 7.34 -27.27 18.57
N VAL A 78 8.17 -26.74 19.46
CA VAL A 78 9.33 -25.94 19.07
C VAL A 78 10.54 -26.85 18.91
N ALA A 79 11.19 -26.83 17.75
CA ALA A 79 12.46 -27.49 17.51
C ALA A 79 13.60 -26.48 17.64
N ARG A 80 14.34 -26.55 18.76
CA ARG A 80 15.51 -25.70 18.99
C ARG A 80 16.80 -26.50 18.82
N VAL A 81 17.51 -26.24 17.73
CA VAL A 81 18.82 -26.82 17.46
C VAL A 81 19.91 -25.91 18.00
N ARG A 82 20.81 -26.47 18.80
CA ARG A 82 21.91 -25.74 19.44
C ARG A 82 23.25 -26.30 19.03
N TYR A 83 24.20 -25.40 18.80
CA TYR A 83 25.63 -25.71 18.77
C TYR A 83 26.18 -25.52 20.17
N VAL A 84 26.68 -26.58 20.78
CA VAL A 84 27.25 -26.54 22.12
C VAL A 84 28.75 -26.68 22.01
N ALA A 85 29.47 -25.66 22.45
CA ALA A 85 30.93 -25.68 22.61
C ALA A 85 31.24 -25.00 23.97
N ALA A 86 32.34 -24.24 24.08
CA ALA A 86 32.59 -23.40 25.26
C ALA A 86 31.42 -22.44 25.59
N SER A 87 30.66 -22.03 24.56
CA SER A 87 29.40 -21.31 24.69
C SER A 87 28.32 -21.98 23.84
N THR A 88 27.10 -22.11 24.38
CA THR A 88 25.95 -22.63 23.64
C THR A 88 25.33 -21.55 22.74
N ARG A 89 25.06 -21.88 21.48
CA ARG A 89 24.42 -20.99 20.51
C ARG A 89 23.19 -21.66 19.91
N VAL A 90 22.07 -20.93 19.80
CA VAL A 90 20.90 -21.39 19.08
C VAL A 90 21.14 -21.19 17.59
N VAL A 91 21.14 -22.28 16.82
CA VAL A 91 21.37 -22.29 15.36
C VAL A 91 20.06 -22.13 14.62
N ARG A 92 19.02 -22.80 15.14
CA ARG A 92 17.64 -22.72 14.66
C ARG A 92 16.67 -22.86 15.82
N ASP A 93 15.58 -22.12 15.73
CA ASP A 93 14.45 -22.15 16.66
C ASP A 93 13.19 -22.00 15.81
N VAL A 94 12.38 -23.05 15.70
CA VAL A 94 11.24 -23.07 14.79
C VAL A 94 10.07 -23.87 15.37
N GLY A 95 8.86 -23.36 15.20
CA GLY A 95 7.64 -24.14 15.46
C GLY A 95 7.37 -25.14 14.34
N LEU A 96 7.22 -26.41 14.69
CA LEU A 96 6.82 -27.50 13.80
C LEU A 96 5.41 -27.96 14.17
N GLY A 97 4.46 -27.81 13.25
CA GLY A 97 3.13 -28.41 13.35
C GLY A 97 3.18 -29.95 13.20
N PRO A 98 2.07 -30.66 13.45
CA PRO A 98 1.99 -32.11 13.27
C PRO A 98 2.43 -32.55 11.88
N GLY A 99 3.40 -33.46 11.80
CA GLY A 99 3.94 -33.99 10.55
C GLY A 99 5.01 -33.12 9.86
N GLU A 100 5.19 -31.86 10.26
CA GLU A 100 6.24 -30.97 9.73
C GLU A 100 7.64 -31.40 10.18
N ALA A 101 8.66 -31.00 9.42
CA ALA A 101 10.05 -31.35 9.71
C ALA A 101 11.02 -30.18 9.51
N LEU A 102 12.08 -30.14 10.31
CA LEU A 102 13.26 -29.28 10.12
C LEU A 102 14.40 -30.15 9.59
N GLU A 103 14.92 -29.83 8.40
CA GLU A 103 16.00 -30.58 7.75
C GLU A 103 17.27 -29.76 7.56
N TYR A 104 18.42 -30.41 7.66
CA TYR A 104 19.72 -29.92 7.24
C TYR A 104 20.29 -30.80 6.13
N THR A 105 20.73 -30.22 5.01
CA THR A 105 21.23 -30.96 3.83
C THR A 105 22.63 -30.53 3.39
N GLY A 106 23.49 -30.17 4.33
CA GLY A 106 24.85 -29.70 4.04
C GLY A 106 24.94 -28.25 3.54
N ARG A 107 23.85 -27.72 2.96
CA ARG A 107 23.71 -26.33 2.48
C ARG A 107 23.07 -25.38 3.49
N GLY A 108 22.47 -25.92 4.55
CA GLY A 108 21.77 -25.13 5.57
C GLY A 108 20.55 -25.86 6.10
N TRP A 109 19.84 -25.20 7.01
CA TRP A 109 18.58 -25.66 7.59
C TRP A 109 17.38 -25.13 6.80
N ARG A 110 16.39 -25.97 6.57
CA ARG A 110 15.11 -25.67 5.92
C ARG A 110 13.95 -26.34 6.66
N VAL A 111 12.76 -25.78 6.55
CA VAL A 111 11.54 -26.34 7.15
C VAL A 111 10.72 -26.97 6.05
N LEU A 112 10.15 -28.14 6.31
CA LEU A 112 9.25 -28.86 5.41
C LEU A 112 7.84 -28.91 6.03
N ASP A 113 6.82 -28.72 5.20
CA ASP A 113 5.44 -28.95 5.57
C ASP A 113 5.16 -30.47 5.75
N ALA A 114 3.97 -30.82 6.23
CA ALA A 114 3.56 -32.22 6.44
C ALA A 114 3.50 -33.05 5.13
N SER A 115 3.49 -32.39 3.97
CA SER A 115 3.53 -33.02 2.64
C SER A 115 4.96 -33.11 2.06
N GLY A 116 5.99 -32.67 2.81
CA GLY A 116 7.38 -32.70 2.40
C GLY A 116 7.81 -31.55 1.47
N ARG A 117 7.00 -30.51 1.33
CA ARG A 117 7.36 -29.31 0.55
C ARG A 117 8.12 -28.33 1.43
N GLU A 118 9.11 -27.64 0.87
CA GLU A 118 9.85 -26.63 1.62
C GLU A 118 8.94 -25.45 1.99
N LYS A 119 8.79 -25.22 3.29
CA LYS A 119 8.08 -24.10 3.87
C LYS A 119 8.97 -22.87 3.74
N ILE A 120 8.89 -22.25 2.57
CA ILE A 120 9.49 -20.95 2.32
C ILE A 120 8.69 -19.95 3.15
N VAL A 121 9.37 -19.23 4.04
CA VAL A 121 8.82 -17.98 4.57
C VAL A 121 8.69 -17.08 3.37
N THR A 122 7.48 -16.89 2.87
CA THR A 122 7.22 -15.80 1.95
C THR A 122 7.76 -14.55 2.65
N PRO A 123 8.68 -13.77 2.07
CA PRO A 123 8.98 -12.46 2.62
C PRO A 123 7.66 -11.72 2.85
N GLU A 124 7.65 -10.74 3.74
CA GLU A 124 6.48 -9.99 4.20
C GLU A 124 5.59 -9.41 3.06
N ASP A 125 6.06 -9.48 1.82
CA ASP A 125 5.33 -9.41 0.54
C ASP A 125 4.50 -10.66 0.18
N ALA A 126 4.04 -11.44 1.15
CA ALA A 126 2.91 -12.33 0.89
C ALA A 126 1.71 -11.42 0.63
N LEU A 127 1.36 -11.26 -0.64
CA LEU A 127 0.08 -10.73 -1.08
C LEU A 127 -1.00 -11.57 -0.39
N THR A 128 -1.40 -11.14 0.81
CA THR A 128 -2.48 -11.75 1.57
C THR A 128 -3.68 -11.58 0.68
N VAL A 129 -4.34 -12.70 0.30
CA VAL A 129 -5.45 -12.77 -0.66
C VAL A 129 -6.31 -11.52 -0.52
N GLY A 130 -6.08 -10.59 -1.43
CA GLY A 130 -6.43 -9.20 -1.28
C GLY A 130 -6.79 -8.68 -2.65
N ASP A 131 -7.84 -7.87 -2.71
CA ASP A 131 -8.30 -7.33 -3.99
C ASP A 131 -7.16 -6.53 -4.61
N ALA A 132 -6.75 -6.96 -5.80
CA ALA A 132 -5.71 -6.31 -6.59
C ALA A 132 -6.31 -5.65 -7.83
N PRO A 133 -7.13 -4.59 -7.69
CA PRO A 133 -7.79 -4.01 -8.84
C PRO A 133 -6.77 -3.40 -9.79
N VAL A 134 -6.93 -3.74 -11.05
CA VAL A 134 -6.22 -3.12 -12.15
C VAL A 134 -7.01 -1.94 -12.68
N PHE A 135 -6.31 -0.95 -13.20
CA PHE A 135 -6.92 0.17 -13.91
C PHE A 135 -6.19 0.46 -15.22
N PHE A 136 -6.93 0.99 -16.18
CA PHE A 136 -6.44 1.58 -17.40
C PHE A 136 -7.29 2.80 -17.74
N LYS A 137 -6.66 3.93 -18.01
CA LYS A 137 -7.32 5.16 -18.44
C LYS A 137 -6.60 5.74 -19.64
N SER A 138 -7.35 6.07 -20.69
CA SER A 138 -6.84 6.78 -21.86
C SER A 138 -7.18 8.26 -21.75
N GLY A 139 -6.25 9.04 -21.19
CA GLY A 139 -6.40 10.47 -21.01
C GLY A 139 -6.27 11.27 -22.31
N THR A 140 -6.73 12.52 -22.27
CA THR A 140 -6.42 13.52 -23.31
C THR A 140 -5.26 14.41 -22.88
N ALA A 141 -4.73 15.18 -23.84
CA ALA A 141 -3.67 16.15 -23.60
C ALA A 141 -4.10 17.19 -22.55
N ALA A 142 -3.21 17.48 -21.58
CA ALA A 142 -3.31 18.68 -20.76
C ALA A 142 -2.91 19.92 -21.58
N GLU A 143 -3.39 21.10 -21.20
CA GLU A 143 -3.04 22.37 -21.88
C GLU A 143 -1.53 22.65 -21.86
N ALA A 144 -0.87 22.38 -20.74
CA ALA A 144 0.56 22.66 -20.56
C ALA A 144 1.19 21.74 -19.52
N ALA A 145 2.51 21.62 -19.55
CA ALA A 145 3.28 21.00 -18.47
C ALA A 145 3.09 21.78 -17.16
N GLY A 146 3.09 21.06 -16.04
CA GLY A 146 2.78 21.58 -14.70
C GLY A 146 1.29 21.59 -14.35
N ASN A 147 0.39 21.53 -15.35
CA ASN A 147 -1.06 21.53 -15.07
C ASN A 147 -1.52 20.15 -14.55
N TRP A 148 -2.40 20.17 -13.55
CA TRP A 148 -3.04 18.96 -13.07
C TRP A 148 -4.19 18.56 -13.99
N TYR A 149 -4.29 17.26 -14.24
CA TYR A 149 -5.32 16.67 -15.08
C TYR A 149 -5.93 15.46 -14.37
N GLY A 150 -7.25 15.45 -14.22
CA GLY A 150 -8.03 14.37 -13.65
C GLY A 150 -8.59 13.44 -14.73
N LEU A 151 -8.40 12.14 -14.55
CA LEU A 151 -8.82 11.09 -15.50
C LEU A 151 -10.29 10.67 -15.34
N LEU A 152 -11.10 11.51 -14.67
CA LEU A 152 -12.46 11.15 -14.26
C LEU A 152 -13.35 10.92 -15.48
N LYS A 153 -13.35 11.84 -16.45
CA LYS A 153 -14.13 11.72 -17.70
C LYS A 153 -13.57 10.72 -18.71
N ASP A 154 -12.33 10.26 -18.51
CA ASP A 154 -11.64 9.46 -19.52
C ASP A 154 -12.11 8.01 -19.57
N GLY A 155 -12.10 7.44 -20.77
CA GLY A 155 -12.49 6.05 -21.01
C GLY A 155 -11.45 5.06 -20.51
N GLY A 156 -11.87 3.81 -20.36
CA GLY A 156 -11.07 2.71 -19.87
C GLY A 156 -11.81 1.89 -18.81
N PHE A 157 -11.05 1.28 -17.91
CA PHE A 157 -11.58 0.62 -16.72
C PHE A 157 -10.88 1.21 -15.48
N PRO A 158 -11.62 1.78 -14.52
CA PRO A 158 -13.08 1.99 -14.51
C PRO A 158 -13.55 2.93 -15.64
N ALA A 159 -14.86 2.88 -15.93
CA ALA A 159 -15.49 3.70 -16.96
C ALA A 159 -15.31 5.22 -16.73
N ALA A 160 -15.80 6.03 -17.67
CA ALA A 160 -15.87 7.47 -17.47
C ALA A 160 -16.86 7.81 -16.34
N TRP A 161 -16.54 8.84 -15.57
CA TRP A 161 -17.40 9.37 -14.52
C TRP A 161 -18.64 10.04 -15.11
N ALA A 162 -19.80 9.69 -14.55
CA ALA A 162 -21.05 10.41 -14.75
C ALA A 162 -21.43 11.17 -13.46
N PRO A 163 -21.23 12.50 -13.40
CA PRO A 163 -21.38 13.28 -12.16
C PRO A 163 -22.84 13.43 -11.67
N GLY A 164 -23.84 13.08 -12.47
CA GLY A 164 -25.24 13.35 -12.12
C GLY A 164 -25.52 14.85 -11.98
N THR A 165 -26.55 15.22 -11.21
CA THR A 165 -27.00 16.62 -11.05
C THR A 165 -27.18 17.05 -9.58
N PRO A 166 -26.16 16.93 -8.71
CA PRO A 166 -26.27 17.34 -7.30
C PRO A 166 -26.38 18.86 -7.06
N GLY A 167 -26.39 19.67 -8.13
CA GLY A 167 -26.61 21.11 -8.04
C GLY A 167 -25.47 21.86 -7.37
N LEU A 168 -25.73 23.08 -6.88
CA LEU A 168 -24.70 23.95 -6.30
C LEU A 168 -24.22 23.47 -4.92
N ASN A 169 -25.15 22.98 -4.09
CA ASN A 169 -24.85 22.45 -2.75
C ASN A 169 -24.11 21.11 -2.78
N GLY A 170 -24.14 20.42 -3.92
CA GLY A 170 -23.41 19.19 -4.14
C GLY A 170 -23.95 18.00 -3.34
N ALA A 171 -23.20 16.90 -3.40
CA ALA A 171 -23.54 15.66 -2.72
C ALA A 171 -22.32 15.11 -1.98
N ALA A 172 -22.55 14.60 -0.76
CA ALA A 172 -21.56 13.79 -0.08
C ALA A 172 -21.45 12.44 -0.79
N VAL A 173 -20.21 11.97 -0.98
CA VAL A 173 -19.94 10.70 -1.65
C VAL A 173 -20.04 9.58 -0.62
N SER A 174 -21.24 9.07 -0.37
CA SER A 174 -21.48 8.01 0.63
C SER A 174 -21.22 6.59 0.10
N ALA A 175 -21.15 6.41 -1.22
CA ALA A 175 -20.89 5.14 -1.88
C ALA A 175 -20.05 5.33 -3.16
N PRO A 176 -19.27 4.32 -3.58
CA PRO A 176 -18.62 4.31 -4.88
C PRO A 176 -19.67 4.40 -5.99
N PHE A 177 -19.36 5.12 -7.07
CA PHE A 177 -20.25 5.32 -8.21
C PHE A 177 -19.50 5.13 -9.53
N THR A 178 -20.22 5.15 -10.65
CA THR A 178 -19.64 4.89 -11.98
C THR A 178 -18.41 5.76 -12.25
N GLY A 179 -17.32 5.07 -12.60
CA GLY A 179 -16.06 5.66 -13.01
C GLY A 179 -15.02 5.82 -11.91
N CYS A 180 -15.38 5.57 -10.64
CA CYS A 180 -14.38 5.42 -9.59
C CYS A 180 -13.77 4.01 -9.60
N LEU A 181 -12.54 3.90 -9.13
CA LEU A 181 -11.89 2.63 -8.86
C LEU A 181 -12.53 2.04 -7.60
N THR A 182 -13.41 1.06 -7.83
CA THR A 182 -14.16 0.42 -6.75
C THR A 182 -13.32 -0.65 -6.08
N LEU A 183 -13.42 -0.68 -4.76
CA LEU A 183 -12.86 -1.69 -3.88
C LEU A 183 -14.03 -2.31 -3.14
N ALA A 184 -14.03 -3.64 -2.96
CA ALA A 184 -15.03 -4.26 -2.10
C ALA A 184 -14.95 -3.66 -0.69
N ASN A 185 -16.10 -3.47 -0.04
CA ASN A 185 -16.10 -2.97 1.33
C ASN A 185 -15.46 -4.02 2.25
N PRO A 186 -14.48 -3.64 3.10
CA PRO A 186 -13.91 -4.58 4.08
C PRO A 186 -14.93 -4.89 5.19
N ALA A 187 -14.80 -6.07 5.80
CA ALA A 187 -15.57 -6.42 6.99
C ALA A 187 -15.17 -5.56 8.21
N THR A 188 -13.86 -5.25 8.35
CA THR A 188 -13.32 -4.44 9.45
C THR A 188 -12.48 -3.28 8.91
N GLU A 189 -11.33 -3.57 8.31
CA GLU A 189 -10.43 -2.56 7.76
C GLU A 189 -9.80 -3.05 6.45
N ARG A 190 -9.42 -2.09 5.60
CA ARG A 190 -8.62 -2.33 4.39
C ARG A 190 -7.44 -1.38 4.37
N ARG A 191 -6.28 -1.89 3.99
CA ARG A 191 -5.08 -1.08 3.78
C ARG A 191 -4.49 -1.29 2.40
N LEU A 192 -4.14 -0.20 1.74
CA LEU A 192 -3.32 -0.21 0.53
C LEU A 192 -1.90 -0.61 0.94
N THR A 193 -1.43 -1.75 0.45
CA THR A 193 -0.08 -2.27 0.73
C THR A 193 0.82 -2.17 -0.49
N TYR A 194 0.25 -2.06 -1.69
CA TYR A 194 0.99 -1.92 -2.93
C TYR A 194 0.25 -1.02 -3.91
N ALA A 195 0.99 -0.24 -4.68
CA ALA A 195 0.46 0.50 -5.82
C ALA A 195 1.54 0.54 -6.91
N ALA A 196 1.19 0.31 -8.15
CA ALA A 196 2.13 0.49 -9.25
C ALA A 196 1.42 1.14 -10.43
N VAL A 197 2.16 1.99 -11.13
CA VAL A 197 1.65 2.71 -12.30
C VAL A 197 2.69 2.68 -13.42
N THR A 198 2.19 2.58 -14.64
CA THR A 198 2.93 2.82 -15.88
C THR A 198 2.12 3.77 -16.75
N SER A 199 2.79 4.66 -17.48
CA SER A 199 2.13 5.61 -18.37
C SER A 199 2.90 5.80 -19.67
N SER A 200 2.20 6.21 -20.73
CA SER A 200 2.80 6.45 -22.05
C SER A 200 3.73 7.67 -22.11
N VAL A 201 3.77 8.46 -21.04
CA VAL A 201 4.61 9.64 -20.83
C VAL A 201 5.07 9.63 -19.38
N ALA A 202 6.22 10.21 -19.06
CA ALA A 202 6.63 10.37 -17.67
C ALA A 202 5.58 11.20 -16.88
N ALA A 203 5.17 10.75 -15.71
CA ALA A 203 4.14 11.42 -14.92
C ALA A 203 4.24 11.07 -13.43
N GLN A 204 3.62 11.90 -12.59
CA GLN A 204 3.29 11.53 -11.22
C GLN A 204 1.77 11.47 -11.09
N VAL A 205 1.25 10.30 -10.76
CA VAL A 205 -0.18 10.02 -10.69
C VAL A 205 -0.64 9.99 -9.24
N LEU A 206 -1.50 10.91 -8.86
CA LEU A 206 -2.15 10.96 -7.56
C LEU A 206 -3.40 10.08 -7.56
N LEU A 207 -3.45 9.13 -6.64
CA LEU A 207 -4.68 8.46 -6.22
C LEU A 207 -5.32 9.28 -5.10
N PHE A 208 -6.61 9.60 -5.23
CA PHE A 208 -7.37 10.32 -4.21
C PHE A 208 -8.77 9.74 -4.03
N ASP A 209 -9.34 9.89 -2.83
CA ASP A 209 -10.72 9.53 -2.50
C ASP A 209 -11.59 10.80 -2.59
N LEU A 210 -12.68 10.75 -3.37
CA LEU A 210 -13.63 11.85 -3.47
C LEU A 210 -14.64 11.79 -2.31
N LEU A 211 -14.78 12.88 -1.55
CA LEU A 211 -15.67 12.93 -0.37
C LEU A 211 -16.92 13.79 -0.62
N TRP A 212 -16.79 14.83 -1.45
CA TRP A 212 -17.91 15.70 -1.84
C TRP A 212 -17.64 16.34 -3.19
N TYR A 213 -18.68 16.59 -3.99
CA TYR A 213 -18.59 17.37 -5.22
C TYR A 213 -19.91 18.07 -5.54
N ASN A 214 -19.86 19.10 -6.38
CA ASN A 214 -21.04 19.78 -6.91
C ASN A 214 -21.05 19.83 -8.45
N THR A 215 -22.17 20.24 -9.05
CA THR A 215 -22.31 20.40 -10.51
C THR A 215 -23.04 21.68 -10.92
N GLY A 216 -23.31 22.58 -9.96
CA GLY A 216 -24.17 23.75 -10.16
C GLY A 216 -23.47 25.10 -10.08
N VAL A 217 -22.14 25.15 -10.16
CA VAL A 217 -21.42 26.44 -10.17
C VAL A 217 -21.69 27.17 -11.49
N ASN A 218 -22.21 28.39 -11.39
CA ASN A 218 -22.32 29.28 -12.52
C ASN A 218 -20.96 29.92 -12.80
N ILE A 219 -20.34 29.50 -13.90
CA ILE A 219 -18.96 29.84 -14.24
C ILE A 219 -18.74 31.32 -14.64
N ALA A 220 -19.84 32.06 -14.87
CA ALA A 220 -19.83 33.48 -15.20
C ALA A 220 -20.10 34.40 -13.99
N THR A 221 -20.50 33.83 -12.84
CA THR A 221 -20.87 34.63 -11.66
C THR A 221 -19.64 35.00 -10.84
N LEU A 222 -19.41 36.31 -10.69
CA LEU A 222 -18.24 36.86 -10.00
C LEU A 222 -18.47 37.18 -8.52
N THR A 223 -19.75 37.31 -8.12
CA THR A 223 -20.10 37.37 -6.71
C THR A 223 -19.99 35.98 -6.12
N GLU A 224 -19.81 35.92 -4.80
CA GLU A 224 -19.77 34.65 -4.11
C GLU A 224 -21.04 33.83 -4.35
N GLN A 225 -20.87 32.60 -4.79
CA GLN A 225 -21.95 31.63 -4.92
C GLN A 225 -21.99 30.82 -3.62
N GLY A 226 -23.03 31.04 -2.82
CA GLY A 226 -23.23 30.37 -1.55
C GLY A 226 -23.42 28.86 -1.74
N ILE A 227 -22.66 28.07 -0.98
CA ILE A 227 -22.72 26.61 -0.99
C ILE A 227 -23.06 26.16 0.43
N THR A 228 -24.04 25.28 0.55
CA THR A 228 -24.33 24.56 1.81
C THR A 228 -23.94 23.10 1.60
N SER A 229 -22.65 22.78 1.77
CA SER A 229 -22.19 21.41 1.59
C SER A 229 -22.73 20.49 2.71
N PRO A 230 -23.23 19.28 2.40
CA PRO A 230 -23.60 18.29 3.41
C PRO A 230 -22.38 17.84 4.24
N THR A 231 -22.65 17.14 5.34
CA THR A 231 -21.62 16.49 6.14
C THR A 231 -20.80 15.53 5.29
N LEU A 232 -19.47 15.62 5.38
CA LEU A 232 -18.58 14.70 4.70
C LEU A 232 -18.74 13.27 5.24
N PRO A 233 -18.54 12.23 4.42
CA PRO A 233 -18.47 10.87 4.90
C PRO A 233 -17.29 10.69 5.86
N ALA A 234 -17.36 9.67 6.73
CA ALA A 234 -16.35 9.36 7.74
C ALA A 234 -15.07 8.73 7.11
N ARG A 235 -14.42 9.48 6.23
CA ARG A 235 -13.27 9.04 5.41
C ARG A 235 -12.15 10.07 5.35
N ASP A 236 -12.10 11.00 6.29
CA ASP A 236 -10.92 11.85 6.47
C ASP A 236 -9.72 11.04 6.95
N ILE A 237 -8.53 11.64 7.09
CA ILE A 237 -7.32 10.87 7.42
C ILE A 237 -7.43 10.07 8.73
N ASN A 238 -8.27 10.51 9.68
CA ASN A 238 -8.51 9.88 10.98
C ASN A 238 -9.79 9.02 11.02
N GLY A 239 -10.53 8.94 9.92
CA GLY A 239 -11.79 8.20 9.83
C GLY A 239 -12.98 8.97 10.39
N GLY A 240 -12.85 10.29 10.50
CA GLY A 240 -13.89 11.22 10.91
C GLY A 240 -14.57 11.90 9.73
N THR A 241 -15.55 12.75 10.06
CA THR A 241 -16.30 13.60 9.13
C THR A 241 -15.83 15.06 9.17
N VAL A 242 -14.74 15.34 9.90
CA VAL A 242 -14.25 16.70 10.11
C VAL A 242 -13.32 17.15 8.98
N GLY A 243 -12.89 16.24 8.11
CA GLY A 243 -12.17 16.58 6.89
C GLY A 243 -10.68 16.84 7.07
N GLU A 244 -10.09 16.26 8.12
CA GLU A 244 -8.65 16.29 8.34
C GLU A 244 -7.88 15.66 7.18
N GLY A 245 -6.83 16.34 6.69
CA GLY A 245 -6.05 15.89 5.53
C GLY A 245 -6.80 15.97 4.19
N CYS A 246 -8.00 16.56 4.14
CA CYS A 246 -8.75 16.75 2.90
C CYS A 246 -8.34 18.06 2.20
N MET A 247 -8.35 18.03 0.87
CA MET A 247 -8.00 19.14 -0.02
C MET A 247 -9.23 19.64 -0.78
N ILE A 248 -9.18 20.89 -1.20
CA ILE A 248 -10.19 21.52 -2.06
C ILE A 248 -9.65 21.59 -3.49
N GLY A 249 -10.46 21.15 -4.44
CA GLY A 249 -10.13 21.26 -5.86
C GLY A 249 -11.31 21.74 -6.69
N ILE A 250 -11.00 22.21 -7.90
CA ILE A 250 -11.96 22.35 -8.99
C ILE A 250 -11.59 21.40 -10.12
N TYR A 251 -12.61 20.84 -10.75
CA TYR A 251 -12.49 19.97 -11.93
C TYR A 251 -13.32 20.58 -13.06
N PHE A 252 -12.70 20.79 -14.22
CA PHE A 252 -13.40 21.24 -15.42
C PHE A 252 -14.14 20.07 -16.07
N THR A 253 -15.46 20.07 -15.91
CA THR A 253 -16.38 19.10 -16.54
C THR A 253 -16.67 19.46 -17.99
N THR A 254 -16.40 20.69 -18.39
CA THR A 254 -16.39 21.14 -19.79
C THR A 254 -15.29 22.18 -19.94
N ALA A 255 -14.59 22.18 -21.08
CA ALA A 255 -13.50 23.11 -21.34
C ALA A 255 -13.97 24.58 -21.29
N SER A 256 -13.07 25.48 -20.90
CA SER A 256 -13.31 26.93 -20.92
C SER A 256 -12.25 27.64 -21.76
N THR A 257 -12.58 28.81 -22.28
CA THR A 257 -11.69 29.61 -23.15
C THR A 257 -11.53 31.02 -22.61
N GLN A 258 -11.00 31.15 -21.40
CA GLN A 258 -10.62 32.45 -20.84
C GLN A 258 -9.34 32.98 -21.50
N ALA A 259 -9.09 34.30 -21.45
CA ALA A 259 -7.94 34.88 -22.16
C ALA A 259 -6.61 34.76 -21.40
N THR A 260 -6.67 34.57 -20.07
CA THR A 260 -5.50 34.61 -19.19
C THR A 260 -5.66 33.62 -18.04
N ALA A 261 -4.55 33.15 -17.48
CA ALA A 261 -4.57 32.30 -16.29
C ALA A 261 -5.12 33.07 -15.07
N VAL A 262 -5.88 32.39 -14.22
CA VAL A 262 -6.54 32.98 -13.05
C VAL A 262 -6.05 32.33 -11.77
N ALA A 263 -5.36 33.12 -10.95
CA ALA A 263 -4.79 32.71 -9.66
C ALA A 263 -5.51 33.31 -8.44
N THR A 264 -6.61 34.03 -8.64
CA THR A 264 -7.28 34.82 -7.60
C THR A 264 -8.67 34.30 -7.23
N THR A 265 -9.12 33.20 -7.84
CA THR A 265 -10.33 32.49 -7.39
C THR A 265 -10.17 32.05 -5.94
N THR A 266 -11.23 32.20 -5.15
CA THR A 266 -11.25 31.85 -3.73
C THR A 266 -12.40 30.93 -3.37
N ILE A 267 -12.17 30.13 -2.33
CA ILE A 267 -13.18 29.29 -1.69
C ILE A 267 -13.26 29.68 -0.22
N ARG A 268 -14.47 29.98 0.26
CA ARG A 268 -14.74 30.14 1.69
C ARG A 268 -15.10 28.78 2.28
N TYR A 269 -14.46 28.42 3.38
CA TYR A 269 -14.62 27.10 3.99
C TYR A 269 -14.50 27.14 5.52
N THR A 270 -14.89 26.03 6.15
CA THR A 270 -14.66 25.75 7.56
C THR A 270 -13.57 24.70 7.64
N ASN A 271 -12.49 24.95 8.38
CA ASN A 271 -11.37 24.02 8.48
C ASN A 271 -11.72 22.79 9.34
N SER A 272 -10.84 21.80 9.36
CA SER A 272 -11.03 20.56 10.12
C SER A 272 -11.13 20.77 11.64
N ALA A 273 -10.50 21.81 12.18
CA ALA A 273 -10.64 22.24 13.58
C ALA A 273 -11.99 22.92 13.89
N GLY A 274 -12.83 23.19 12.88
CA GLY A 274 -14.14 23.81 13.04
C GLY A 274 -14.11 25.34 13.08
N THR A 275 -13.00 25.97 12.71
CA THR A 275 -12.91 27.42 12.54
C THR A 275 -13.61 27.83 11.24
N PRO A 276 -14.68 28.64 11.29
CA PRO A 276 -15.41 29.06 10.10
C PRO A 276 -14.71 30.20 9.36
N ASN A 277 -15.24 30.56 8.18
CA ASN A 277 -14.83 31.73 7.40
C ASN A 277 -13.35 31.77 7.01
N ARG A 278 -12.74 30.60 6.78
CA ARG A 278 -11.40 30.48 6.22
C ARG A 278 -11.45 30.69 4.71
N THR A 279 -10.34 31.12 4.11
CA THR A 279 -10.28 31.39 2.67
C THR A 279 -9.14 30.63 2.02
N ALA A 280 -9.48 29.73 1.08
CA ALA A 280 -8.51 29.02 0.27
C ALA A 280 -8.34 29.79 -1.04
N THR A 281 -7.12 29.88 -1.52
CA THR A 281 -6.79 30.72 -2.70
C THR A 281 -5.91 29.93 -3.65
N LEU A 282 -6.11 30.18 -4.94
CA LEU A 282 -5.18 29.73 -5.96
C LEU A 282 -3.83 30.47 -5.84
N VAL A 283 -2.81 29.95 -6.51
CA VAL A 283 -1.45 30.53 -6.48
C VAL A 283 -1.00 30.71 -7.93
N ALA A 284 -0.32 31.82 -8.22
CA ALA A 284 0.16 32.16 -9.56
C ALA A 284 1.38 31.31 -9.99
N VAL A 285 1.18 29.99 -10.00
CA VAL A 285 2.15 28.95 -10.37
C VAL A 285 1.40 27.94 -11.23
N ALA A 286 2.02 27.50 -12.34
CA ALA A 286 1.44 26.46 -13.20
C ALA A 286 1.07 25.22 -12.36
N GLY A 287 -0.13 24.67 -12.56
CA GLY A 287 -0.69 23.61 -11.72
C GLY A 287 -1.50 24.07 -10.50
N ASN A 288 -1.34 25.31 -10.05
CA ASN A 288 -2.06 25.85 -8.88
C ASN A 288 -2.89 27.12 -9.21
N GLN A 289 -3.03 27.42 -10.49
CA GLN A 289 -3.94 28.43 -11.04
C GLN A 289 -4.82 27.81 -12.11
N ILE A 290 -5.96 28.43 -12.38
CA ILE A 290 -6.76 28.06 -13.55
C ILE A 290 -5.98 28.48 -14.79
N PRO A 291 -5.68 27.54 -15.71
CA PRO A 291 -5.01 27.86 -16.99
C PRO A 291 -5.82 28.81 -17.88
N ALA A 292 -5.23 29.27 -18.99
CA ALA A 292 -5.95 30.18 -19.90
C ALA A 292 -6.99 29.43 -20.72
N THR A 293 -6.71 28.22 -21.18
CA THR A 293 -7.66 27.44 -21.99
C THR A 293 -7.88 26.07 -21.36
N PRO A 294 -8.42 26.01 -20.12
CA PRO A 294 -8.52 24.77 -19.38
C PRO A 294 -9.34 23.77 -20.19
N VAL A 295 -8.68 22.68 -20.58
CA VAL A 295 -9.32 21.56 -21.25
C VAL A 295 -10.25 20.84 -20.27
N ILE A 296 -11.24 20.13 -20.80
CA ILE A 296 -12.02 19.19 -20.00
C ILE A 296 -11.08 18.18 -19.32
N GLY A 297 -11.24 17.95 -18.03
CA GLY A 297 -10.32 17.14 -17.24
C GLY A 297 -9.31 17.96 -16.42
N THR A 298 -9.18 19.27 -16.65
CA THR A 298 -8.28 20.11 -15.86
C THR A 298 -8.68 20.08 -14.38
N VAL A 299 -7.71 19.83 -13.51
CA VAL A 299 -7.84 19.92 -12.06
C VAL A 299 -7.02 21.11 -11.58
N VAL A 300 -7.53 21.86 -10.61
CA VAL A 300 -6.76 22.90 -9.91
C VAL A 300 -6.97 22.75 -8.41
N TRP A 301 -5.87 22.65 -7.67
CA TRP A 301 -5.87 22.51 -6.22
C TRP A 301 -5.69 23.87 -5.55
N PHE A 302 -6.52 24.16 -4.55
CA PHE A 302 -6.42 25.39 -3.76
C PHE A 302 -5.40 25.24 -2.64
N ARG A 303 -4.69 26.32 -2.33
CA ARG A 303 -3.92 26.42 -1.10
C ARG A 303 -4.86 26.82 0.03
N LEU A 304 -4.95 25.98 1.06
CA LEU A 304 -5.66 26.33 2.28
C LEU A 304 -4.99 27.53 2.97
N GLN A 305 -5.74 28.24 3.79
CA GLN A 305 -5.18 29.28 4.65
C GLN A 305 -4.10 28.69 5.56
N SER A 306 -3.11 29.50 5.95
CA SER A 306 -2.00 29.05 6.80
C SER A 306 -2.50 28.26 8.01
N ASP A 307 -1.76 27.19 8.31
CA ASP A 307 -1.97 26.31 9.47
C ASP A 307 -3.26 25.47 9.43
N ASP A 308 -4.04 25.54 8.34
CA ASP A 308 -5.16 24.63 8.14
C ASP A 308 -4.67 23.32 7.51
N THR A 309 -5.02 22.19 8.13
CA THR A 309 -4.63 20.83 7.72
C THR A 309 -5.73 20.07 6.98
N GLY A 310 -6.92 20.67 6.87
CA GLY A 310 -8.07 20.02 6.27
C GLY A 310 -9.29 20.93 6.13
N VAL A 311 -10.32 20.41 5.44
CA VAL A 311 -11.55 21.12 5.12
C VAL A 311 -12.76 20.29 5.53
N ARG A 312 -13.59 20.87 6.42
CA ARG A 312 -14.82 20.23 6.91
C ARG A 312 -16.01 20.47 5.98
N SER A 313 -16.13 21.66 5.42
CA SER A 313 -17.27 22.07 4.58
C SER A 313 -16.94 23.30 3.74
N ILE A 314 -17.65 23.47 2.63
CA ILE A 314 -17.55 24.63 1.73
C ILE A 314 -18.73 25.56 1.97
N GLN A 315 -18.47 26.85 2.13
CA GLN A 315 -19.48 27.91 2.27
C GLN A 315 -19.68 28.73 1.00
N GLY A 316 -18.70 28.77 0.11
CA GLY A 316 -18.89 29.43 -1.18
C GLY A 316 -17.66 29.46 -2.06
N ILE A 317 -17.88 29.75 -3.33
CA ILE A 317 -16.85 30.00 -4.34
C ILE A 317 -17.02 31.42 -4.88
N THR A 318 -15.91 32.14 -5.03
CA THR A 318 -15.87 33.45 -5.68
C THR A 318 -14.91 33.37 -6.86
N LEU A 319 -15.46 33.48 -8.07
CA LEU A 319 -14.69 33.63 -9.30
C LEU A 319 -14.40 35.10 -9.52
N VAL A 320 -13.17 35.44 -9.89
CA VAL A 320 -12.74 36.83 -10.12
C VAL A 320 -12.70 37.20 -11.60
N THR A 321 -12.92 36.23 -12.47
CA THR A 321 -12.96 36.39 -13.92
C THR A 321 -14.00 35.45 -14.46
N ALA A 322 -14.92 35.99 -15.26
CA ALA A 322 -15.97 35.19 -15.87
C ALA A 322 -15.29 34.24 -16.85
N GLN A 323 -15.57 32.96 -16.68
CA GLN A 323 -14.98 31.94 -17.51
C GLN A 323 -15.84 31.85 -18.78
N THR A 324 -15.22 31.99 -19.95
CA THR A 324 -15.96 32.01 -21.23
C THR A 324 -16.32 30.59 -21.61
N GLY A 325 -17.58 30.21 -21.43
CA GLY A 325 -18.04 28.84 -21.63
C GLY A 325 -17.43 27.85 -20.63
N GLY A 326 -17.93 26.63 -20.65
CA GLY A 326 -17.47 25.56 -19.78
C GLY A 326 -18.30 25.38 -18.52
N ALA A 327 -17.91 24.38 -17.73
CA ALA A 327 -18.55 24.02 -16.49
C ALA A 327 -17.49 23.46 -15.53
N ILE A 328 -17.64 23.77 -14.25
CA ILE A 328 -16.73 23.31 -13.20
C ILE A 328 -17.50 22.62 -12.08
N SER A 329 -16.83 21.64 -11.47
CA SER A 329 -17.23 21.01 -10.23
C SER A 329 -16.21 21.38 -9.16
N VAL A 330 -16.67 21.99 -8.07
CA VAL A 330 -15.87 22.08 -6.83
C VAL A 330 -15.99 20.74 -6.13
N PHE A 331 -14.89 20.28 -5.54
CA PHE A 331 -14.88 19.03 -4.81
C PHE A 331 -13.94 19.06 -3.60
N ILE A 332 -14.20 18.15 -2.67
CA ILE A 332 -13.33 17.83 -1.54
C ILE A 332 -12.81 16.40 -1.74
N ALA A 333 -11.50 16.22 -1.64
CA ALA A 333 -10.85 14.93 -1.79
C ALA A 333 -9.78 14.69 -0.72
N ARG A 334 -9.59 13.43 -0.34
CA ARG A 334 -8.47 12.98 0.49
C ARG A 334 -7.39 12.39 -0.42
N PRO A 335 -6.16 12.93 -0.44
CA PRO A 335 -5.05 12.29 -1.16
C PRO A 335 -4.71 10.95 -0.49
N ILE A 336 -4.46 9.91 -1.28
CA ILE A 336 -4.11 8.57 -0.80
C ILE A 336 -2.63 8.30 -0.99
N VAL A 337 -2.16 8.33 -2.24
CA VAL A 337 -0.76 8.07 -2.58
C VAL A 337 -0.42 8.71 -3.92
N ALA A 338 0.81 9.21 -4.06
CA ALA A 338 1.37 9.64 -5.34
C ALA A 338 2.25 8.52 -5.91
N MET A 339 1.88 8.01 -7.08
CA MET A 339 2.59 6.95 -7.79
C MET A 339 3.47 7.57 -8.89
N PRO A 340 4.80 7.39 -8.84
CA PRO A 340 5.70 7.92 -9.85
C PRO A 340 5.72 7.03 -11.10
N CYS A 341 5.94 7.62 -12.28
CA CYS A 341 6.33 6.95 -13.52
C CYS A 341 7.40 7.81 -14.21
N PRO A 342 8.69 7.68 -13.83
CA PRO A 342 9.75 8.57 -14.30
C PRO A 342 10.13 8.32 -15.77
N VAL A 343 9.85 7.12 -16.29
CA VAL A 343 10.13 6.74 -17.68
C VAL A 343 8.88 6.14 -18.29
N ALA A 344 8.54 6.54 -19.51
CA ALA A 344 7.37 6.04 -20.22
C ALA A 344 7.41 4.51 -20.35
N HIS A 345 6.27 3.87 -20.14
CA HIS A 345 6.04 2.43 -20.22
C HIS A 345 6.82 1.56 -19.21
N ILE A 346 7.61 2.15 -18.31
CA ILE A 346 8.30 1.42 -17.26
C ILE A 346 7.50 1.57 -15.96
N PRO A 347 6.92 0.48 -15.42
CA PRO A 347 6.15 0.56 -14.19
C PRO A 347 7.05 0.94 -13.02
N ASN A 348 6.52 1.74 -12.11
CA ASN A 348 7.18 2.06 -10.85
C ASN A 348 6.18 2.06 -9.69
N THR A 349 6.67 1.88 -8.48
CA THR A 349 5.91 1.74 -7.24
C THR A 349 6.34 2.82 -6.25
N PRO A 350 5.41 3.50 -5.56
CA PRO A 350 5.77 4.36 -4.44
C PRO A 350 6.16 3.50 -3.23
N TYR A 351 6.96 4.08 -2.34
CA TYR A 351 7.14 3.47 -1.03
C TYR A 351 5.82 3.54 -0.25
N VAL A 352 5.25 2.37 0.03
CA VAL A 352 4.11 2.21 0.94
C VAL A 352 4.67 1.59 2.22
N ASN A 353 4.40 2.21 3.36
CA ASN A 353 4.80 1.66 4.66
C ASN A 353 4.26 0.22 4.78
N PRO A 354 5.02 -0.76 5.32
CA PRO A 354 4.53 -2.13 5.55
C PRO A 354 3.19 -2.20 6.31
N ALA A 355 2.92 -1.23 7.18
CA ALA A 355 1.65 -1.11 7.88
C ALA A 355 0.46 -0.78 6.95
N GLY A 356 0.71 -0.35 5.71
CA GLY A 356 -0.26 0.04 4.69
C GLY A 356 -0.95 1.39 4.95
N ILE A 357 -1.58 1.95 3.91
CA ILE A 357 -2.38 3.18 3.99
C ILE A 357 -3.86 2.80 4.14
N ARG A 358 -4.54 3.30 5.18
CA ARG A 358 -5.94 2.95 5.43
C ARG A 358 -6.88 3.46 4.32
N LEU A 359 -7.64 2.53 3.76
CA LEU A 359 -8.74 2.79 2.83
C LEU A 359 -10.06 2.52 3.55
N TYR A 360 -10.90 3.55 3.64
CA TYR A 360 -12.19 3.42 4.32
C TYR A 360 -13.21 2.71 3.43
N ALA A 361 -14.19 2.06 4.06
CA ALA A 361 -15.33 1.52 3.34
C ALA A 361 -16.02 2.61 2.51
N SER A 362 -16.51 2.23 1.33
CA SER A 362 -17.18 3.12 0.38
C SER A 362 -16.31 4.25 -0.19
N SER A 363 -14.98 4.10 -0.19
CA SER A 363 -14.08 5.05 -0.86
C SER A 363 -14.38 5.11 -2.37
N ALA A 364 -14.45 6.32 -2.93
CA ALA A 364 -14.62 6.58 -4.35
C ALA A 364 -13.29 7.08 -4.93
N LEU A 365 -12.46 6.14 -5.36
CA LEU A 365 -11.08 6.42 -5.74
C LEU A 365 -10.97 6.91 -7.19
N PHE A 366 -10.22 7.99 -7.39
CA PHE A 366 -9.95 8.59 -8.70
C PHE A 366 -8.47 8.90 -8.87
N LEU A 367 -8.10 9.12 -10.13
CA LEU A 367 -6.73 9.41 -10.55
C LEU A 367 -6.65 10.82 -11.11
N ALA A 368 -5.62 11.55 -10.71
CA ALA A 368 -5.16 12.75 -11.38
C ALA A 368 -3.64 12.66 -11.58
N TYR A 369 -3.09 13.43 -12.50
CA TYR A 369 -1.65 13.53 -12.68
C TYR A 369 -1.23 14.98 -12.91
N CYS A 370 -0.02 15.32 -12.50
CA CYS A 370 0.64 16.55 -12.91
C CYS A 370 1.31 16.31 -14.26
N ALA A 371 0.87 17.01 -15.30
CA ALA A 371 1.38 16.81 -16.66
C ALA A 371 2.84 17.24 -16.77
N THR A 372 3.68 16.41 -17.40
CA THR A 372 5.08 16.77 -17.73
C THR A 372 5.23 17.28 -19.17
N ALA A 373 4.20 17.07 -19.99
CA ALA A 373 4.10 17.48 -21.38
C ALA A 373 2.61 17.61 -21.79
N THR A 374 2.36 18.10 -23.01
CA THR A 374 1.01 18.20 -23.60
C THR A 374 0.61 16.96 -24.40
N THR A 375 1.37 15.88 -24.31
CA THR A 375 1.03 14.60 -24.95
C THR A 375 -0.11 13.92 -24.20
N ALA A 376 -1.08 13.37 -24.92
CA ALA A 376 -2.14 12.55 -24.32
C ALA A 376 -1.54 11.35 -23.56
N LEU A 377 -2.04 11.11 -22.36
CA LEU A 377 -1.48 10.12 -21.44
C LEU A 377 -2.41 8.90 -21.34
N ALA A 378 -1.91 7.75 -21.76
CA ALA A 378 -2.48 6.47 -21.34
C ALA A 378 -1.79 6.05 -20.04
N VAL A 379 -2.58 5.65 -19.04
CA VAL A 379 -2.07 5.15 -17.76
C VAL A 379 -2.70 3.82 -17.43
N SER A 380 -1.89 2.91 -16.90
CA SER A 380 -2.38 1.67 -16.33
C SER A 380 -1.63 1.33 -15.06
N GLY A 381 -2.22 0.46 -14.26
CA GLY A 381 -1.61 0.10 -13.00
C GLY A 381 -2.41 -0.93 -12.24
N THR A 382 -1.89 -1.25 -11.07
CA THR A 382 -2.51 -2.14 -10.11
C THR A 382 -2.38 -1.55 -8.72
N LEU A 383 -3.41 -1.73 -7.91
CA LEU A 383 -3.34 -1.54 -6.47
C LEU A 383 -3.40 -2.93 -5.84
N ALA A 384 -2.74 -3.15 -4.71
CA ALA A 384 -3.03 -4.31 -3.87
C ALA A 384 -3.40 -3.85 -2.47
N THR A 385 -4.43 -4.49 -1.93
CA THR A 385 -4.96 -4.16 -0.61
C THR A 385 -4.97 -5.40 0.27
N SER A 386 -4.67 -5.24 1.56
CA SER A 386 -4.82 -6.29 2.55
C SER A 386 -6.03 -6.01 3.44
N PRO A 387 -6.94 -6.98 3.64
CA PRO A 387 -7.89 -6.91 4.74
C PRO A 387 -7.14 -7.07 6.06
N VAL A 388 -7.47 -6.24 7.05
CA VAL A 388 -6.97 -6.36 8.44
C VAL A 388 -8.10 -6.79 9.34
#